data_AF-A0A834FD44-F1
#
_entry.id   AF-A0A834FD44-F1
#
_cell.length_a   1.000
_cell.length_b   1.000
_cell.length_c   1.000
_cell.angle_alpha   90.00
_cell.angle_beta   90.00
_cell.angle_gamma   90.00
#
_symmetry.space_group_name_H-M   'P 1'
#
loop_
_entity.id
_entity.type
_entity.pdbx_description
1 polymer ?
#
loop_
_entity_poly.entity_id
_entity_poly.type
_entity_poly.pdbx_seq_one_letter_code
_entity_poly.pdbx_strand_id
1 'polypeptide(L)'
;MMVIAIAYATLEYFIKHVKSFTLFVTHYPPLCELERTYPDHVSNYHMAFLLNETCISSDTSDSDVQPEFITFLYKLTEGAAGQSYGLNVAKLAGVPDPILCTAARKAQELESVVEARRRSKKLLTDMWSITDKPSLMQWLQSNS
;
A
#
# COMPACT_ATOMS: atom_id res chain seq x y z
N MET A 1 2.03 10.23 12.26
CA MET A 1 0.56 10.00 12.13
C MET A 1 -0.23 11.27 11.87
N MET A 2 0.14 12.44 12.41
CA MET A 2 -0.64 13.68 12.24
C MET A 2 -0.88 14.07 10.77
N VAL A 3 0.13 13.98 9.91
CA VAL A 3 0.00 14.36 8.48
C VAL A 3 -0.98 13.45 7.73
N ILE A 4 -0.98 12.14 8.03
CA ILE A 4 -1.92 11.18 7.45
C ILE A 4 -3.35 11.49 7.92
N ALA A 5 -3.52 11.84 9.20
CA ALA A 5 -4.83 12.20 9.75
C ALA A 5 -5.40 13.49 9.12
N ILE A 6 -4.55 14.49 8.88
CA ILE A 6 -4.94 15.72 8.18
C ILE A 6 -5.36 15.41 6.74
N ALA A 7 -4.58 14.59 6.03
CA ALA A 7 -4.91 14.18 4.66
C ALA A 7 -6.25 13.43 4.59
N TYR A 8 -6.47 12.48 5.52
CA TYR A 8 -7.73 11.75 5.64
C TYR A 8 -8.91 12.70 5.88
N ALA A 9 -8.82 13.56 6.90
CA ALA A 9 -9.91 14.48 7.25
C ALA A 9 -10.22 15.48 6.12
N THR A 10 -9.18 15.94 5.42
CA THR A 10 -9.34 16.83 4.26
C THR A 10 -10.07 16.11 3.13
N LEU A 11 -9.62 14.91 2.75
CA LEU A 11 -10.25 14.12 1.70
C LEU A 11 -11.71 13.79 2.04
N GLU A 12 -11.97 13.36 3.27
CA GLU A 12 -13.33 13.10 3.76
C GLU A 12 -14.22 14.35 3.70
N TYR A 13 -13.68 15.53 4.04
CA TYR A 13 -14.42 16.78 3.94
C TYR A 13 -14.83 17.11 2.51
N PHE A 14 -13.93 16.90 1.54
CA PHE A 14 -14.25 17.09 0.12
C PHE A 14 -15.34 16.13 -0.36
N ILE A 15 -15.30 14.86 0.08
CA ILE A 15 -16.29 13.83 -0.29
C ILE A 15 -17.68 14.18 0.28
N LYS A 16 -17.75 14.55 1.56
CA LYS A 16 -19.04 14.73 2.26
C LYS A 16 -19.66 16.12 2.05
N HIS A 17 -18.86 17.17 2.14
CA HIS A 17 -19.35 18.54 2.23
C HIS A 17 -19.24 19.29 0.90
N VAL A 18 -18.07 19.27 0.26
CA VAL A 18 -17.83 20.08 -0.95
C VAL A 18 -18.45 19.42 -2.19
N LYS A 19 -18.31 18.10 -2.32
CA LYS A 19 -18.80 17.30 -3.47
C LYS A 19 -18.34 17.84 -4.82
N SER A 20 -17.14 18.43 -4.86
CA SER A 20 -16.48 18.88 -6.09
C SER A 20 -15.74 17.73 -6.77
N PHE A 21 -15.58 17.84 -8.09
CA PHE A 21 -14.63 16.99 -8.82
C PHE A 21 -13.22 17.23 -8.27
N THR A 22 -12.62 16.20 -7.67
CA THR A 22 -11.38 16.34 -6.88
C THR A 22 -10.39 15.28 -7.31
N LEU A 23 -9.19 15.70 -7.70
CA LEU A 23 -8.04 14.82 -7.88
C LEU A 23 -7.15 14.93 -6.65
N PHE A 24 -7.06 13.85 -5.87
CA PHE A 24 -6.28 13.80 -4.64
C PHE A 24 -5.05 12.90 -4.81
N VAL A 25 -3.87 13.51 -4.94
CA VAL A 25 -2.60 12.77 -5.08
C VAL A 25 -1.99 12.53 -3.71
N THR A 26 -1.68 11.27 -3.38
CA THR A 26 -1.18 10.89 -2.05
C THR A 26 -0.14 9.76 -2.12
N HIS A 27 0.80 9.79 -1.18
CA HIS A 27 1.76 8.70 -0.94
C HIS A 27 1.40 7.86 0.30
N TYR A 28 0.16 7.97 0.78
CA TYR A 28 -0.30 7.29 1.99
C TYR A 28 -1.25 6.13 1.65
N PRO A 29 -0.78 4.87 1.66
CA PRO A 29 -1.61 3.70 1.39
C PRO A 29 -2.89 3.60 2.24
N PRO A 30 -2.90 4.01 3.54
CA PRO A 30 -4.12 3.93 4.34
C PRO A 30 -5.30 4.76 3.80
N LEU A 31 -5.05 5.78 2.96
CA LEU A 31 -6.13 6.57 2.36
C LEU A 31 -6.86 5.82 1.24
N CYS A 32 -6.25 4.80 0.63
CA CYS A 32 -6.90 3.98 -0.38
C CYS A 32 -8.12 3.24 0.20
N GLU A 33 -8.18 3.03 1.53
CA GLU A 33 -9.35 2.41 2.18
C GLU A 33 -10.62 3.27 2.15
N LEU A 34 -10.52 4.58 1.88
CA LEU A 34 -11.71 5.43 1.73
C LEU A 34 -12.58 4.99 0.56
N GLU A 35 -12.01 4.42 -0.50
CA GLU A 35 -12.76 3.84 -1.62
C GLU A 35 -13.77 2.79 -1.14
N ARG A 36 -13.37 1.94 -0.17
CA ARG A 36 -14.27 0.94 0.42
C ARG A 36 -15.37 1.55 1.28
N THR A 37 -15.13 2.74 1.82
CA THR A 37 -16.09 3.46 2.68
C THR A 37 -17.08 4.27 1.85
N TYR A 38 -16.65 4.79 0.70
CA TYR A 38 -17.44 5.64 -0.21
C TYR A 38 -17.33 5.15 -1.67
N PRO A 39 -17.82 3.94 -2.00
CA PRO A 39 -17.64 3.31 -3.30
C PRO A 39 -18.29 4.10 -4.46
N ASP A 40 -19.36 4.84 -4.18
CA ASP A 40 -20.08 5.63 -5.19
C ASP A 40 -19.42 6.98 -5.51
N HIS A 41 -18.41 7.39 -4.73
CA HIS A 41 -17.83 8.73 -4.79
C HIS A 41 -16.31 8.75 -4.93
N VAL A 42 -15.64 7.65 -4.62
CA VAL A 42 -14.19 7.55 -4.60
C VAL A 42 -13.77 6.36 -5.45
N SER A 43 -12.79 6.59 -6.33
CA SER A 43 -12.14 5.55 -7.11
C SER A 43 -10.63 5.74 -7.03
N ASN A 44 -9.90 4.68 -6.70
CA ASN A 44 -8.44 4.72 -6.60
C ASN A 44 -7.82 4.53 -7.98
N TYR A 45 -6.80 5.33 -8.26
CA TYR A 45 -6.01 5.22 -9.49
C TYR A 45 -4.52 5.34 -9.19
N HIS A 46 -3.70 4.71 -10.04
CA HIS A 46 -2.25 4.81 -10.03
C HIS A 46 -1.71 4.92 -11.47
N MET A 47 -0.45 5.34 -11.59
CA MET A 47 0.25 5.36 -12.87
C MET A 47 0.83 3.97 -13.17
N ALA A 48 0.45 3.40 -14.30
CA ALA A 48 0.90 2.10 -14.75
C ALA A 48 2.40 2.09 -15.06
N PHE A 49 3.02 0.97 -14.73
CA PHE A 49 4.41 0.67 -15.06
C PHE A 49 4.50 -0.80 -15.48
N LEU A 50 5.47 -1.10 -16.36
CA LEU A 50 5.83 -2.47 -16.69
C LEU A 50 7.14 -2.82 -16.00
N LEU A 51 7.16 -3.99 -15.37
CA LEU A 51 8.37 -4.66 -14.93
C LEU A 51 8.79 -5.58 -16.06
N ASN A 52 9.88 -5.23 -16.74
CA ASN A 52 10.48 -6.14 -17.71
C ASN A 52 11.51 -6.98 -16.96
N GLU A 53 11.20 -8.26 -16.78
CA GLU A 53 12.20 -9.28 -16.50
C GLU A 53 12.96 -9.54 -17.79
N THR A 54 14.24 -9.14 -17.85
CA THR A 54 15.07 -9.47 -19.01
C THR A 54 15.34 -10.97 -18.96
N CYS A 55 14.73 -11.71 -19.90
CA CYS A 55 14.97 -13.14 -20.08
C CYS A 55 16.47 -13.44 -20.11
N ILE A 56 16.88 -14.40 -19.29
CA ILE A 56 18.21 -14.99 -19.33
C ILE A 56 18.42 -15.50 -20.76
N SER A 57 19.24 -14.82 -21.54
CA SER A 57 19.79 -15.43 -22.76
C SER A 57 20.83 -16.44 -22.28
N SER A 58 20.58 -17.70 -22.61
CA SER A 58 21.27 -18.90 -22.17
C SER A 58 22.74 -19.00 -22.57
N ASP A 59 23.35 -17.98 -23.17
CA ASP A 59 24.52 -18.19 -24.02
C ASP A 59 25.57 -17.07 -23.94
N THR A 60 25.94 -16.59 -22.76
CA THR A 60 27.25 -15.94 -22.58
C THR A 60 27.74 -16.05 -21.14
N SER A 61 28.90 -16.66 -21.00
CA SER A 61 29.66 -16.90 -19.76
C SER A 61 30.32 -15.63 -19.21
N ASP A 62 29.55 -14.56 -19.01
CA ASP A 62 29.99 -13.42 -18.23
C ASP A 62 28.84 -12.93 -17.36
N SER A 63 29.16 -12.81 -16.08
CA SER A 63 28.33 -12.49 -14.93
C SER A 63 27.71 -11.10 -15.01
N ASP A 64 26.71 -10.90 -15.88
CA ASP A 64 25.95 -9.66 -15.93
C ASP A 64 24.45 -9.97 -15.92
N VAL A 65 23.93 -10.22 -14.71
CA VAL A 65 22.50 -10.32 -14.45
C VAL A 65 21.91 -8.94 -14.73
N GLN A 66 21.36 -8.76 -15.94
CA GLN A 66 20.76 -7.49 -16.32
C GLN A 66 19.65 -7.12 -15.33
N PRO A 67 19.73 -5.95 -14.68
CA PRO A 67 18.78 -5.57 -13.66
C PRO A 67 17.39 -5.41 -14.28
N GLU A 68 16.39 -5.99 -13.60
CA GLU A 68 14.96 -5.73 -13.80
C GLU A 68 14.71 -4.23 -14.10
N PHE A 69 14.19 -3.94 -15.30
CA PHE A 69 14.04 -2.56 -15.79
C PHE A 69 12.57 -2.16 -15.74
N ILE A 70 12.29 -1.01 -15.11
CA ILE A 70 10.92 -0.49 -15.01
C ILE A 70 10.65 0.49 -16.15
N THR A 71 9.55 0.30 -16.86
CA THR A 71 9.10 1.22 -17.92
C THR A 71 7.84 1.93 -17.45
N PHE A 72 7.91 3.26 -17.29
CA PHE A 72 6.75 4.08 -16.94
C PHE A 72 5.87 4.26 -18.18
N LEU A 73 4.63 3.78 -18.11
CA LEU A 73 3.68 3.92 -19.21
C LEU A 73 2.95 5.27 -19.18
N TYR A 74 3.03 6.01 -18.07
CA TYR A 74 2.29 7.25 -17.82
C TYR A 74 0.78 7.14 -18.09
N LYS A 75 0.25 5.91 -18.02
CA LYS A 75 -1.15 5.59 -18.22
C LYS A 75 -1.82 5.46 -16.86
N LEU A 76 -2.93 6.18 -16.67
CA LEU A 76 -3.73 6.04 -15.47
C LEU A 76 -4.48 4.70 -15.50
N THR A 77 -4.30 3.89 -14.47
CA THR A 77 -4.95 2.59 -14.29
C THR A 77 -5.66 2.55 -12.95
N GLU A 78 -6.80 1.88 -12.90
CA GLU A 78 -7.60 1.72 -11.68
C GLU A 78 -6.89 0.83 -10.65
N GLY A 79 -7.15 1.10 -9.38
CA GLY A 79 -6.58 0.39 -8.23
C GLY A 79 -5.46 1.16 -7.53
N ALA A 80 -5.08 0.65 -6.35
CA ALA A 80 -3.99 1.21 -5.55
C ALA A 80 -2.61 0.86 -6.13
N ALA A 81 -1.64 1.75 -5.95
CA ALA A 81 -0.27 1.51 -6.40
C ALA A 81 0.38 0.35 -5.62
N GLY A 82 1.13 -0.50 -6.33
CA GLY A 82 1.90 -1.59 -5.74
C GLY A 82 3.09 -1.12 -4.89
N GLN A 83 3.49 -1.94 -3.92
CA GLN A 83 4.51 -1.62 -2.91
C GLN A 83 5.94 -1.40 -3.48
N SER A 84 6.24 -1.89 -4.68
CA SER A 84 7.61 -1.93 -5.24
C SER A 84 8.01 -0.68 -6.04
N TYR A 85 7.13 0.30 -6.26
CA TYR A 85 7.39 1.47 -7.11
C TYR A 85 8.66 2.25 -6.69
N GLY A 86 8.79 2.57 -5.40
CA GLY A 86 9.91 3.38 -4.91
C GLY A 86 11.27 2.66 -4.98
N LEU A 87 11.27 1.35 -4.76
CA LEU A 87 12.50 0.55 -4.80
C LEU A 87 13.01 0.42 -6.24
N ASN A 88 12.10 0.24 -7.19
CA ASN A 88 12.42 0.14 -8.61
C ASN A 88 12.92 1.46 -9.19
N VAL A 89 12.38 2.61 -8.74
CA VAL A 89 12.89 3.94 -9.10
C VAL A 89 14.32 4.14 -8.55
N ALA A 90 14.58 3.72 -7.31
CA ALA A 90 15.92 3.83 -6.71
C ALA A 90 16.96 2.97 -7.46
N LYS A 91 16.55 1.79 -7.94
CA LYS A 91 17.39 0.94 -8.81
C LYS A 91 17.74 1.64 -10.12
N LEU A 92 16.76 2.27 -10.78
CA LEU A 92 16.97 3.06 -11.99
C LEU A 92 17.91 4.26 -11.76
N ALA A 93 17.88 4.85 -10.56
CA ALA A 93 18.76 5.95 -10.17
C ALA A 93 20.21 5.50 -9.86
N GLY A 94 20.53 4.21 -9.99
CA GLY A 94 21.86 3.66 -9.74
C GLY A 94 22.19 3.48 -8.25
N VAL A 95 21.17 3.38 -7.38
CA VAL A 95 21.40 3.04 -5.97
C VAL A 95 21.93 1.60 -5.87
N PRO A 96 23.03 1.36 -5.14
CA PRO A 96 23.61 0.02 -5.00
C PRO A 96 22.62 -1.04 -4.48
N ASP A 97 22.63 -2.23 -5.08
CA ASP A 97 21.83 -3.39 -4.67
C ASP A 97 21.86 -3.71 -3.16
N PRO A 98 22.99 -3.68 -2.43
CA PRO A 98 22.97 -3.94 -0.99
C PRO A 98 22.10 -2.95 -0.19
N ILE A 99 22.00 -1.71 -0.66
CA ILE A 99 21.13 -0.68 -0.06
C ILE A 99 19.66 -1.00 -0.38
N LEU A 100 19.36 -1.35 -1.63
CA LEU A 100 18.01 -1.71 -2.07
C LEU A 100 17.49 -2.95 -1.34
N CYS A 101 18.31 -4.01 -1.20
CA CYS A 101 17.96 -5.20 -0.43
C CYS A 101 17.65 -4.87 1.03
N THR A 102 18.45 -4.00 1.64
CA THR A 102 18.23 -3.57 3.03
C THR A 102 16.95 -2.75 3.15
N ALA A 103 16.68 -1.85 2.21
CA ALA A 103 15.49 -1.02 2.17
C ALA A 103 14.21 -1.86 1.99
N ALA A 104 14.24 -2.85 1.09
CA ALA A 104 13.13 -3.79 0.86
C ALA A 104 12.76 -4.55 2.13
N ARG A 105 13.76 -5.15 2.80
CA ARG A 105 13.56 -5.85 4.06
C ARG A 105 12.99 -4.93 5.14
N LYS A 106 13.52 -3.70 5.26
CA LYS A 106 13.06 -2.73 6.25
C LYS A 106 11.63 -2.25 5.99
N ALA A 107 11.25 -2.08 4.72
CA ALA A 107 9.89 -1.73 4.35
C ALA A 107 8.91 -2.83 4.76
N GLN A 108 9.23 -4.09 4.47
CA GLN A 108 8.41 -5.26 4.84
C GLN A 108 8.30 -5.43 6.37
N GLU A 109 9.41 -5.27 7.10
CA GLU A 109 9.43 -5.27 8.56
C GLU A 109 8.49 -4.18 9.13
N LEU A 110 8.57 -2.97 8.60
CA LEU A 110 7.75 -1.86 9.09
C LEU A 110 6.27 -2.05 8.77
N GLU A 111 5.94 -2.51 7.57
CA GLU A 111 4.56 -2.77 7.16
C GLU A 111 3.92 -3.86 8.03
N SER A 112 4.61 -4.98 8.23
CA SER A 112 4.12 -6.07 9.09
C SER A 112 3.88 -5.61 10.53
N VAL A 113 4.76 -4.79 11.10
CA VAL A 113 4.60 -4.23 12.45
C VAL A 113 3.40 -3.29 12.52
N VAL A 114 3.20 -2.44 11.51
CA VAL A 114 2.07 -1.51 11.45
C VAL A 114 0.75 -2.26 11.32
N GLU A 115 0.69 -3.27 10.44
CA GLU A 115 -0.48 -4.11 10.27
C GLU A 115 -0.83 -4.93 11.50
N ALA A 116 0.17 -5.54 12.15
CA ALA A 116 -0.04 -6.32 13.36
C ALA A 116 -0.61 -5.43 14.47
N ARG A 117 -0.04 -4.24 14.68
CA ARG A 117 -0.55 -3.26 15.65
C ARG A 117 -1.98 -2.82 15.33
N ARG A 118 -2.29 -2.62 14.04
CA ARG A 118 -3.63 -2.22 13.59
C ARG A 118 -4.64 -3.34 13.83
N ARG A 119 -4.29 -4.59 13.50
CA ARG A 119 -5.10 -5.78 13.76
C ARG A 119 -5.38 -5.96 15.25
N SER A 120 -4.34 -5.94 16.09
CA SER A 120 -4.50 -6.08 17.55
C SER A 120 -5.38 -4.98 18.14
N LYS A 121 -5.22 -3.71 17.72
CA LYS A 121 -6.09 -2.62 18.18
C LYS A 121 -7.54 -2.80 17.75
N LYS A 122 -7.77 -3.25 16.52
CA LYS A 122 -9.12 -3.51 16.01
C LYS A 122 -9.80 -4.62 16.82
N LEU A 123 -9.11 -5.75 17.01
CA LEU A 123 -9.60 -6.87 17.82
C LEU A 123 -9.91 -6.45 19.27
N LEU A 124 -9.05 -5.63 19.89
CA LEU A 124 -9.29 -5.12 21.24
C LEU A 124 -10.50 -4.18 21.30
N THR A 125 -10.69 -3.34 20.28
CA THR A 125 -11.84 -2.42 20.21
C THR A 125 -13.14 -3.20 20.00
N ASP A 126 -13.12 -4.20 19.11
CA ASP A 126 -14.24 -5.09 18.85
C ASP A 126 -14.60 -5.85 20.13
N MET A 127 -13.61 -6.45 20.82
CA MET A 127 -13.82 -7.15 22.08
C MET A 127 -14.39 -6.23 23.18
N TRP A 128 -13.89 -5.00 23.28
CA TRP A 128 -14.35 -4.02 24.27
C TRP A 128 -15.80 -3.56 24.02
N SER A 129 -16.27 -3.63 22.78
CA SER A 129 -17.66 -3.29 22.43
C SER A 129 -18.68 -4.38 22.76
N ILE A 130 -18.24 -5.61 23.02
CA ILE A 130 -19.10 -6.74 23.37
C ILE A 130 -19.40 -6.68 24.86
N THR A 131 -20.69 -6.53 25.21
CA THR A 131 -21.14 -6.41 26.62
C THR A 131 -21.65 -7.75 27.16
N ASP A 132 -21.88 -8.72 26.27
CA ASP A 132 -22.61 -9.95 26.49
C ASP A 132 -21.73 -11.21 26.33
N LYS A 133 -21.77 -12.05 27.37
CA LYS A 133 -20.95 -13.28 27.51
C LYS A 133 -21.09 -14.29 26.34
N PRO A 134 -22.28 -14.59 25.78
CA PRO A 134 -22.39 -15.57 24.69
C PRO A 134 -21.75 -15.08 23.38
N SER A 135 -21.91 -13.79 23.04
CA SER A 135 -21.30 -13.19 21.85
C SER A 135 -19.77 -13.13 21.95
N LEU A 136 -19.24 -12.96 23.17
CA LEU A 136 -17.80 -12.99 23.41
C LEU A 136 -17.22 -14.40 23.19
N MET A 137 -17.92 -15.45 23.59
CA MET A 137 -17.51 -16.84 23.34
C MET A 137 -17.56 -17.20 21.86
N GLN A 138 -18.57 -16.71 21.13
CA GLN A 138 -18.67 -16.90 19.67
C GLN A 138 -17.56 -16.14 18.92
N TRP A 139 -17.21 -14.93 19.36
CA TRP A 139 -16.10 -14.16 18.82
C TRP A 139 -14.75 -14.85 19.07
N LEU A 140 -14.54 -15.41 20.27
CA LEU A 140 -13.33 -16.15 20.62
C LEU A 140 -13.14 -17.40 19.76
N GLN A 141 -14.23 -18.10 19.42
CA GLN A 141 -14.19 -19.26 18.53
C GLN A 141 -13.90 -18.89 17.07
N SER A 142 -14.29 -17.68 16.63
CA SER A 142 -14.05 -17.21 15.26
C SER A 142 -12.66 -16.61 15.04
N ASN A 143 -11.96 -16.21 16.09
CA ASN A 143 -10.67 -15.52 16.05
C ASN A 143 -9.53 -16.32 16.74
N SER A 144 -9.75 -17.60 17.05
CA SER A 144 -8.75 -18.54 17.57
C SER A 144 -8.05 -19.33 16.46
#